data_AF-A0A5J4DQI0-F1
#
_entry.id   AF-A0A5J4DQI0-F1
#
_cell.length_a   1.000
_cell.length_b   1.000
_cell.length_c   1.000
_cell.angle_alpha   90.00
_cell.angle_beta   90.00
_cell.angle_gamma   90.00
#
_symmetry.space_group_name_H-M   'P 1'
#
loop_
_entity.id
_entity.type
_entity.pdbx_description
1 polymer ?
#
loop_
_entity_poly.entity_id
_entity_poly.type
_entity_poly.pdbx_seq_one_letter_code
_entity_poly.pdbx_strand_id
1 'polypeptide(L)' 'MSQLLESKIPSRIYQDFVFTKTKIVVNTLATEARCYVCSKGLEDGHSVTAKNTTFGKLLFCDKHYFAN' A
#
# COMPACT_ATOMS: atom_id res chain seq x y z
N MET A 1 45.96 -10.37 1.86
CA MET A 1 45.78 -9.51 3.03
C MET A 1 45.74 -8.08 2.54
N SER A 2 44.56 -7.48 2.47
CA SER A 2 44.39 -6.12 1.92
C SER A 2 43.82 -5.27 3.05
N GLN A 3 44.67 -4.51 3.73
CA GLN A 3 44.21 -3.46 4.64
C GLN A 3 43.84 -2.25 3.79
N LEU A 4 42.56 -1.87 3.83
CA LEU A 4 42.09 -0.60 3.31
C LEU A 4 42.63 0.51 4.23
N LEU A 5 43.42 1.44 3.68
CA LEU A 5 43.75 2.68 4.36
C LEU A 5 42.45 3.45 4.62
N GLU A 6 42.01 3.49 5.87
CA GLU A 6 41.00 4.44 6.34
C GLU A 6 41.58 5.86 6.25
N SER A 7 41.26 6.55 5.16
CA SER A 7 41.40 8.00 5.12
C SER A 7 40.26 8.62 5.95
N LYS A 8 40.63 9.54 6.85
CA LYS A 8 39.73 10.37 7.65
C LYS A 8 38.83 11.21 6.73
N ILE A 9 37.74 10.62 6.25
CA ILE A 9 36.64 11.34 5.63
C ILE A 9 35.40 10.82 6.37
N PRO A 10 34.64 11.66 7.10
CA PRO A 10 33.38 11.21 7.64
C PRO A 10 32.47 10.97 6.45
N SER A 11 32.38 9.71 6.01
CA SER A 11 31.48 9.26 4.98
C SER A 11 30.06 9.43 5.52
N ARG A 12 29.49 10.61 5.31
CA ARG A 12 28.08 10.90 5.50
C ARG A 12 27.30 10.16 4.41
N ILE A 13 27.22 8.84 4.54
CA ILE A 13 26.34 8.00 3.73
C ILE A 13 25.00 7.86 4.45
N TYR A 14 24.40 9.00 4.84
CA TYR A 14 22.98 9.04 5.17
C TYR A 14 22.28 9.55 3.91
N GLN A 15 21.86 8.61 3.05
CA GLN A 15 20.82 8.90 2.08
C GLN A 15 19.48 8.79 2.83
N ASP A 16 18.93 9.92 3.24
CA ASP A 16 17.53 10.01 3.63
C ASP A 16 16.68 9.61 2.41
N PHE A 17 16.19 8.38 2.39
CA PHE A 17 15.20 7.93 1.41
C PHE A 17 13.87 8.61 1.70
N VAL A 18 13.74 9.86 1.25
CA VAL A 18 12.47 10.57 1.25
C VAL A 18 11.64 10.04 0.10
N PHE A 19 10.86 8.99 0.37
CA PHE A 19 9.80 8.58 -0.55
C PHE A 19 8.75 9.70 -0.57
N THR A 20 8.82 10.58 -1.56
CA THR A 20 7.71 11.49 -1.86
C THR A 20 6.50 10.60 -2.13
N LYS A 21 5.53 10.65 -1.22
CA LYS A 21 4.29 9.88 -1.32
C LYS A 21 3.56 10.36 -2.57
N THR A 22 3.84 9.72 -3.71
CA THR A 22 3.10 9.96 -4.94
C THR A 22 1.67 9.58 -4.64
N LYS A 23 0.77 10.57 -4.65
CA LYS A 23 -0.65 10.27 -4.60
C LYS A 23 -0.94 9.43 -5.84
N ILE A 24 -1.09 8.13 -5.64
CA ILE A 24 -1.54 7.21 -6.68
C ILE A 24 -2.98 7.61 -6.94
N VAL A 25 -3.19 8.46 -7.95
CA VAL A 25 -4.53 8.83 -8.41
C VAL A 25 -5.05 7.64 -9.20
N VAL A 26 -5.76 6.75 -8.52
CA VAL A 26 -6.45 5.65 -9.17
C VAL A 26 -7.68 6.24 -9.85
N ASN A 27 -7.66 6.31 -11.19
CA ASN A 27 -8.84 6.71 -11.96
C ASN A 27 -9.86 5.56 -11.92
N THR A 28 -10.79 5.60 -10.96
CA THR A 28 -11.86 4.61 -10.84
C THR A 28 -13.22 5.24 -11.11
N LEU A 29 -14.07 4.54 -11.87
CA LEU A 29 -15.49 4.87 -11.98
C LEU A 29 -16.27 4.54 -10.70
N ALA A 30 -15.64 3.83 -9.75
CA ALA A 30 -16.21 3.60 -8.44
C ALA A 30 -16.15 4.91 -7.66
N THR A 31 -17.32 5.52 -7.44
CA THR A 31 -17.52 6.69 -6.58
C THR A 31 -17.11 6.41 -5.13
N GLU A 32 -17.12 5.14 -4.72
CA GLU A 32 -16.81 4.76 -3.36
C GLU A 32 -16.36 3.29 -3.27
N ALA A 33 -15.14 3.06 -2.79
CA ALA A 33 -14.59 1.73 -2.59
C ALA A 33 -14.79 1.30 -1.12
N ARG A 34 -15.94 0.66 -0.84
CA ARG A 34 -16.31 0.15 0.49
C ARG A 34 -16.38 -1.38 0.49
N CYS A 35 -16.00 -1.99 1.61
CA CYS A 35 -16.21 -3.41 1.83
C CYS A 35 -17.70 -3.72 1.89
N TYR A 36 -18.13 -4.76 1.15
CA TYR A 36 -19.52 -5.22 1.13
C TYR A 36 -20.05 -5.64 2.50
N VAL A 37 -19.19 -6.15 3.39
CA VAL A 37 -19.60 -6.72 4.69
C VAL A 37 -19.71 -5.66 5.79
N CYS A 38 -18.69 -4.81 5.95
CA CYS A 38 -18.63 -3.85 7.05
C CYS A 38 -18.79 -2.39 6.61
N SER A 39 -18.98 -2.15 5.32
CA SER A 39 -19.10 -0.81 4.72
C SER A 39 -17.90 0.11 4.96
N LYS A 40 -16.79 -0.40 5.53
CA LYS A 40 -15.55 0.36 5.72
C LYS A 40 -14.81 0.49 4.41
N GLY A 41 -14.36 1.69 4.11
CA GLY A 41 -13.69 2.02 2.86
C GLY A 41 -12.22 2.33 3.02
N LEU A 42 -11.63 2.80 1.93
CA LEU A 42 -10.26 3.29 1.90
C LEU A 42 -10.04 4.48 2.85
N GLU A 43 -11.09 5.29 3.05
CA GLU A 43 -11.07 6.49 3.91
C GLU A 43 -10.83 6.15 5.39
N ASP A 44 -11.25 4.96 5.82
CA ASP A 44 -11.01 4.43 7.17
C ASP A 44 -9.60 3.87 7.36
N GLY A 45 -8.72 4.00 6.35
CA GLY A 45 -7.38 3.41 6.36
C GLY A 45 -7.37 1.89 6.20
N HIS A 46 -8.40 1.34 5.55
CA HIS A 46 -8.48 -0.09 5.24
C HIS A 46 -8.21 -0.36 3.77
N SER A 47 -7.45 -1.42 3.48
CA SER A 47 -7.32 -1.91 2.12
C SER A 47 -8.59 -2.67 1.73
N VAL A 48 -9.10 -2.39 0.54
CA VAL A 48 -10.26 -3.06 -0.05
C VAL A 48 -9.87 -3.69 -1.38
N THR A 49 -10.15 -4.98 -1.52
CA THR A 49 -9.76 -5.81 -2.66
C THR A 49 -10.99 -6.29 -3.38
N ALA A 50 -10.96 -6.23 -4.71
CA ALA A 50 -12.04 -6.74 -5.53
C ALA A 50 -11.93 -8.25 -5.75
N LYS A 51 -13.03 -8.97 -5.51
CA LYS A 51 -13.20 -10.40 -5.75
C LYS A 51 -14.35 -10.59 -6.75
N ASN A 52 -14.12 -11.40 -7.78
CA ASN A 52 -15.19 -11.82 -8.68
C ASN A 52 -16.03 -12.91 -8.01
N THR A 53 -17.30 -12.62 -7.78
CA THR A 53 -18.31 -13.54 -7.28
C THR A 53 -19.32 -13.81 -8.41
N THR A 54 -20.17 -14.83 -8.26
CA THR A 54 -21.28 -15.16 -9.16
C THR A 54 -22.24 -14.00 -9.44
N PHE A 55 -22.38 -13.07 -8.49
CA PHE A 55 -23.19 -11.85 -8.60
C PHE A 55 -22.44 -10.64 -9.21
N GLY A 56 -21.16 -10.80 -9.56
CA GLY A 56 -20.31 -9.73 -10.09
C GLY A 56 -19.09 -9.43 -9.21
N LYS A 57 -18.47 -8.28 -9.46
CA LYS A 57 -17.24 -7.85 -8.79
C LYS A 57 -17.59 -7.15 -7.47
N LEU A 58 -17.32 -7.82 -6.35
CA LEU A 58 -17.57 -7.30 -5.00
C LEU A 58 -16.25 -6.87 -4.32
N LEU A 59 -16.30 -5.89 -3.43
CA LEU A 59 -15.15 -5.40 -2.68
C LEU A 59 -15.16 -5.95 -1.25
N PHE A 60 -14.01 -6.45 -0.80
CA PHE A 60 -13.82 -6.99 0.55
C PHE A 60 -12.59 -6.36 1.20
N CYS A 61 -12.66 -6.00 2.49
CA CYS A 61 -11.48 -5.56 3.22
C CYS A 61 -10.61 -6.74 3.65
N ASP A 62 -9.38 -6.49 4.08
CA ASP A 62 -8.41 -7.54 4.47
C ASP A 62 -8.98 -8.56 5.47
N LYS A 63 -9.83 -8.11 6.40
CA LYS A 63 -10.51 -8.97 7.39
C LYS A 63 -11.56 -9.89 6.78
N HIS A 64 -12.27 -9.42 5.75
CA HIS A 64 -13.37 -10.13 5.11
C HIS A 64 -12.99 -10.76 3.77
N TYR A 65 -11.73 -10.64 3.36
CA TYR A 65 -11.25 -11.25 2.12
C TYR A 65 -11.23 -12.78 2.19
N PHE A 66 -10.90 -13.33 3.37
CA PHE A 66 -10.79 -14.77 3.62
C PHE A 66 -12.01 -15.39 4.30
N ALA A 67 -12.90 -14.57 4.86
CA ALA A 67 -14.13 -15.05 5.49
C ALA A 67 -15.17 -15.29 4.39
N ASN A 68 -15.34 -16.56 4.02
CA ASN A 68 -16.29 -17.02 3.00
C ASN A 68 -17.48 -17.68 3.71
#